data_AF-A0A1N6RHI9-F1
#
_entry.id   AF-A0A1N6RHI9-F1
#
_cell.length_a   1.000
_cell.length_b   1.000
_cell.length_c   1.000
_cell.angle_alpha   90.00
_cell.angle_beta   90.00
_cell.angle_gamma   90.00
#
_symmetry.space_group_name_H-M   'P 1'
#
loop_
_entity.id
_entity.type
_entity.pdbx_description
1 polymer ?
#
loop_
_entity_poly.entity_id
_entity_poly.type
_entity_poly.pdbx_seq_one_letter_code
_entity_poly.pdbx_strand_id
1 'polypeptide(L)'
;MLRHQESNAVLRVALVGALACGLVACGGKQEDQTAAPGAAPTETAAAPAQAVSAAVAAMSPEQLREAATKAVAEQRLYAPAANNAMEYYLALRDKAPGDAAVSGALTDLQPYTLIATEQAITRDDFAEAQRLYALLEKTDANAPALPRLKQSIADAQQTLAQRQQEAVTNEADAARQAQVERERLAEQQKMQQQAAQQLAARQAEEKRIADLRAAETARQQQATQAQAQQAREAEERRQAEQRAAAQRPTAAAPAPAAAAPAPRANTELVAISTPQPKYPVEALRNGQSGTVQVEFTVGTNGAVTAARVVSSSPPRVFNSETLAAVKRWRFQPVGSPVTSRRTISFSPAN
;
A
#
# COMPACT_ATOMS: atom_id res chain seq x y z
N MET A 1 -2.53 -38.43 37.92
CA MET A 1 -2.30 -37.22 38.75
C MET A 1 -3.09 -36.08 38.13
N LEU A 2 -4.38 -36.07 38.46
CA LEU A 2 -5.08 -35.02 39.23
C LEU A 2 -5.23 -33.68 38.50
N ARG A 3 -6.49 -33.46 38.10
CA ARG A 3 -7.13 -32.23 37.63
C ARG A 3 -7.03 -31.13 38.71
N HIS A 4 -6.79 -29.89 38.31
CA HIS A 4 -7.23 -28.69 39.03
C HIS A 4 -8.19 -27.96 38.07
N GLN A 5 -9.50 -28.20 38.13
CA GLN A 5 -10.48 -27.62 39.07
C GLN A 5 -10.52 -26.09 39.02
N GLU A 6 -11.57 -25.65 38.34
CA GLU A 6 -12.21 -24.36 38.36
C GLU A 6 -12.51 -23.86 39.77
N SER A 7 -12.59 -22.53 39.89
CA SER A 7 -13.63 -21.78 40.61
C SER A 7 -13.01 -20.57 41.30
N ASN A 8 -13.40 -19.36 40.87
CA ASN A 8 -13.90 -18.42 41.87
C ASN A 8 -14.80 -17.36 41.24
N ALA A 9 -16.08 -17.58 41.48
CA ALA A 9 -17.16 -16.65 41.27
C ALA A 9 -17.10 -15.50 42.29
N VAL A 10 -17.46 -14.31 41.81
CA VAL A 10 -18.38 -13.36 42.44
C VAL A 10 -18.19 -13.08 43.95
N LEU A 11 -17.68 -11.90 44.27
CA LEU A 11 -18.08 -11.20 45.50
C LEU A 11 -18.39 -9.73 45.19
N ARG A 12 -19.69 -9.42 45.17
CA ARG A 12 -20.26 -8.08 45.22
C ARG A 12 -20.19 -7.59 46.66
N VAL A 13 -19.59 -6.43 46.90
CA VAL A 13 -19.87 -5.62 48.10
C VAL A 13 -20.13 -4.19 47.65
N ALA A 14 -21.36 -3.77 47.88
CA ALA A 14 -21.82 -2.40 47.73
C ALA A 14 -21.24 -1.52 48.83
N LEU A 15 -20.82 -0.31 48.49
CA LEU A 15 -20.58 0.75 49.47
C LEU A 15 -21.13 2.06 48.92
N VAL A 16 -22.33 2.37 49.40
CA VAL A 16 -22.99 3.68 49.27
C VAL A 16 -22.38 4.60 50.31
N GLY A 17 -21.86 5.74 49.88
CA GLY A 17 -21.34 6.78 50.77
C GLY A 17 -21.47 8.14 50.09
N ALA A 18 -22.57 8.83 50.39
CA ALA A 18 -22.88 10.17 49.91
C ALA A 18 -21.86 11.17 50.46
N LEU A 19 -21.27 12.00 49.58
CA LEU A 19 -20.51 13.18 49.96
C LEU A 19 -21.21 14.41 49.38
N ALA A 20 -21.93 15.10 50.25
CA ALA A 20 -22.52 16.41 49.99
C ALA A 20 -21.41 17.48 50.02
N CYS A 21 -21.30 18.27 48.96
CA CYS A 21 -20.55 19.53 48.97
C CYS A 21 -21.53 20.66 48.70
N GLY A 22 -21.74 21.49 49.73
CA GLY A 22 -22.37 22.79 49.58
C GLY A 22 -21.33 23.83 49.15
N LEU A 23 -21.77 24.80 48.35
CA LEU A 23 -21.16 26.13 48.27
C LEU A 23 -22.29 27.16 48.25
N VAL A 24 -22.30 27.97 49.31
CA VAL A 24 -23.06 29.20 49.48
C VAL A 24 -22.09 30.37 49.32
N ALA A 25 -22.61 31.51 48.84
CA ALA A 25 -22.03 32.86 48.77
C ALA A 25 -21.16 33.13 47.52
N CYS A 26 -21.32 34.22 46.76
CA CYS A 26 -21.82 35.57 47.06
C CYS A 26 -22.19 36.30 45.74
N GLY A 27 -23.03 37.34 45.84
CA GLY A 27 -22.96 38.49 44.91
C GLY A 27 -24.30 38.91 44.31
N GLY A 28 -25.00 39.82 44.98
CA GLY A 28 -26.21 40.44 44.45
C GLY A 28 -25.89 41.41 43.31
N LYS A 29 -26.74 41.38 42.28
CA LYS A 29 -27.11 42.57 41.52
C LYS A 29 -28.47 42.32 40.85
N GLN A 30 -29.43 43.14 41.25
CA GLN A 30 -30.79 43.18 40.73
C GLN A 30 -30.73 43.94 39.41
N GLU A 31 -30.88 43.25 38.28
CA GLU A 31 -31.06 43.86 36.97
C GLU A 31 -32.23 43.17 36.26
N ASP A 32 -33.18 44.03 35.92
CA ASP A 32 -34.26 44.01 34.94
C ASP A 32 -34.82 42.69 34.38
N GLN A 33 -36.15 42.62 34.46
CA GLN A 33 -36.98 41.71 33.69
C GLN A 33 -36.86 42.04 32.20
N THR A 34 -36.42 41.07 31.40
CA THR A 34 -36.73 41.06 29.97
C THR A 34 -37.12 39.64 29.58
N ALA A 35 -38.34 39.52 29.08
CA ALA A 35 -38.97 38.30 28.62
C ALA A 35 -38.26 37.72 27.37
N ALA A 36 -38.02 36.40 27.38
CA ALA A 36 -37.77 35.56 26.22
C ALA A 36 -38.12 34.08 26.59
N PRO A 37 -38.38 33.19 25.63
CA PRO A 37 -39.60 32.41 25.52
C PRO A 37 -39.66 31.19 26.44
N GLY A 38 -40.90 30.77 26.72
CA GLY A 38 -41.25 29.63 27.53
C GLY A 38 -40.45 28.37 27.18
N ALA A 39 -39.79 27.85 28.20
CA ALA A 39 -39.25 26.50 28.22
C ALA A 39 -40.35 25.52 27.79
N ALA A 40 -40.12 24.83 26.67
CA ALA A 40 -40.83 23.61 26.35
C ALA A 40 -40.68 22.65 27.54
N PRO A 41 -41.79 22.09 28.07
CA PRO A 41 -41.67 21.10 29.11
C PRO A 41 -40.93 19.89 28.55
N THR A 42 -39.80 19.60 29.18
CA THR A 42 -39.01 18.39 28.99
C THR A 42 -39.93 17.18 29.14
N GLU A 43 -40.06 16.38 28.08
CA GLU A 43 -40.69 15.06 28.13
C GLU A 43 -40.03 14.23 29.23
N THR A 44 -40.69 14.20 30.38
CA THR A 44 -40.37 13.31 31.47
C THR A 44 -40.83 11.93 31.02
N ALA A 45 -39.89 10.99 30.97
CA ALA A 45 -40.12 9.57 30.71
C ALA A 45 -41.40 9.09 31.41
N ALA A 46 -42.37 8.64 30.61
CA ALA A 46 -43.68 8.26 31.07
C ALA A 46 -43.60 7.03 32.00
N ALA A 47 -43.97 7.25 33.27
CA ALA A 47 -44.45 6.19 34.15
C ALA A 47 -45.60 5.42 33.45
N PRO A 48 -45.85 4.13 33.80
CA PRO A 48 -46.87 3.33 33.14
C PRO A 48 -48.20 4.09 33.14
N ALA A 49 -48.64 4.47 31.94
CA ALA A 49 -49.82 5.28 31.76
C ALA A 49 -51.02 4.52 32.32
N GLN A 50 -51.59 5.04 33.40
CA GLN A 50 -52.92 4.63 33.82
C GLN A 50 -53.86 4.83 32.62
N ALA A 51 -54.75 3.86 32.35
CA ALA A 51 -55.64 3.91 31.20
C ALA A 51 -56.41 5.23 31.10
N VAL A 52 -56.77 5.82 32.24
CA VAL A 52 -57.31 7.17 32.36
C VAL A 52 -56.27 8.02 33.07
N SER A 53 -55.90 9.15 32.49
CA SER A 53 -54.95 10.08 33.12
C SER A 53 -55.47 10.63 34.45
N ALA A 54 -54.55 10.92 35.39
CA ALA A 54 -54.89 11.45 36.71
C ALA A 54 -55.64 12.80 36.64
N ALA A 55 -55.31 13.64 35.66
CA ALA A 55 -55.99 14.91 35.43
C ALA A 55 -57.46 14.71 35.06
N VAL A 56 -57.75 13.77 34.14
CA VAL A 56 -59.12 13.41 33.76
C VAL A 56 -59.86 12.76 34.93
N ALA A 57 -59.21 11.86 35.67
CA ALA A 57 -59.81 11.22 36.85
C ALA A 57 -60.20 12.22 37.96
N ALA A 58 -59.52 13.36 38.06
CA ALA A 58 -59.79 14.40 39.06
C ALA A 58 -61.00 15.30 38.73
N MET A 59 -61.48 15.32 37.48
CA MET A 59 -62.60 16.18 37.05
C MET A 59 -63.94 15.78 37.70
N SER A 60 -64.88 16.72 37.79
CA SER A 60 -66.24 16.44 38.27
C SER A 60 -67.07 15.67 37.22
N PRO A 61 -68.11 14.93 37.61
CA PRO A 61 -68.99 14.24 36.66
C PRO A 61 -69.63 15.17 35.62
N GLU A 62 -69.95 16.41 35.97
CA GLU A 62 -70.53 17.40 35.04
C GLU A 62 -69.48 17.85 34.02
N GLN A 63 -68.27 18.19 34.50
CA GLN A 63 -67.15 18.58 33.64
C GLN A 63 -66.76 17.46 32.67
N LEU A 64 -66.77 16.21 33.16
CA LEU A 64 -66.46 15.06 32.33
C LEU A 64 -67.50 14.81 31.24
N ARG A 65 -68.81 15.02 31.51
CA ARG A 65 -69.85 14.89 30.47
C ARG A 65 -69.69 15.94 29.39
N GLU A 66 -69.50 17.20 29.78
CA GLU A 66 -69.28 18.29 28.83
C GLU A 66 -68.02 18.05 27.99
N ALA A 67 -66.91 17.67 28.63
CA ALA A 67 -65.65 17.37 27.96
C ALA A 67 -65.78 16.16 27.02
N ALA A 68 -66.52 15.11 27.41
CA ALA A 68 -66.77 13.95 26.57
C ALA A 68 -67.59 14.30 25.32
N THR A 69 -68.70 15.03 25.47
CA THR A 69 -69.52 15.47 24.33
C THR A 69 -68.72 16.36 23.38
N LYS A 70 -67.94 17.29 23.93
CA LYS A 70 -67.06 18.15 23.14
C LYS A 70 -65.99 17.34 22.39
N ALA A 71 -65.34 16.39 23.06
CA ALA A 71 -64.33 15.54 22.44
C ALA A 71 -64.90 14.69 21.30
N VAL A 72 -66.11 14.15 21.43
CA VAL A 72 -66.80 13.43 20.34
C VAL A 72 -67.10 14.37 19.18
N ALA A 73 -67.64 15.56 19.44
CA ALA A 73 -67.94 16.56 18.40
C ALA A 73 -66.68 16.99 17.63
N GLU A 74 -65.54 17.05 18.31
CA GLU A 74 -64.23 17.39 17.75
C GLU A 74 -63.46 16.15 17.24
N GLN A 75 -64.11 14.99 17.15
CA GLN A 75 -63.55 13.70 16.67
C GLN A 75 -62.32 13.18 17.44
N ARG A 76 -62.10 13.66 18.67
CA ARG A 76 -61.06 13.16 19.58
C ARG A 76 -61.56 11.93 20.31
N LEU A 77 -61.68 10.82 19.58
CA LEU A 77 -62.30 9.60 20.08
C LEU A 77 -61.45 8.89 21.16
N TYR A 78 -60.18 8.60 20.84
CA TYR A 78 -59.22 7.89 21.71
C TYR A 78 -57.86 8.60 21.82
N ALA A 79 -57.64 9.63 21.00
CA ALA A 79 -56.41 10.42 20.95
C ALA A 79 -56.75 11.92 20.87
N PRO A 80 -55.88 12.81 21.37
CA PRO A 80 -54.62 12.54 22.07
C PRO A 80 -54.84 12.06 23.51
N ALA A 81 -53.79 11.54 24.13
CA ALA A 81 -53.82 11.10 25.53
C ALA A 81 -54.28 12.23 26.47
N ALA A 82 -55.01 11.87 27.52
CA ALA A 82 -55.59 12.79 28.51
C ALA A 82 -56.61 13.83 27.99
N ASN A 83 -56.92 13.83 26.69
CA ASN A 83 -57.90 14.76 26.11
C ASN A 83 -58.72 14.11 24.99
N ASN A 84 -59.37 13.00 25.30
CA ASN A 84 -60.20 12.23 24.36
C ASN A 84 -61.48 11.73 25.02
N ALA A 85 -62.49 11.48 24.19
CA ALA A 85 -63.82 11.05 24.60
C ALA A 85 -63.78 9.75 25.42
N MET A 86 -62.95 8.78 25.01
CA MET A 86 -62.86 7.48 25.68
C MET A 86 -62.39 7.60 27.13
N GLU A 87 -61.34 8.39 27.41
CA GLU A 87 -60.87 8.63 28.78
C GLU A 87 -61.92 9.36 29.63
N TYR A 88 -62.63 10.35 29.07
CA TYR A 88 -63.69 11.05 29.77
C TYR A 88 -64.87 10.13 30.13
N TYR A 89 -65.32 9.30 29.19
CA TYR A 89 -66.40 8.33 29.46
C TYR A 89 -65.99 7.22 30.43
N LEU A 90 -64.74 6.75 30.39
CA LEU A 90 -64.23 5.80 31.38
C LEU A 90 -64.18 6.41 32.78
N ALA A 91 -63.73 7.68 32.91
CA ALA A 91 -63.74 8.39 34.18
C ALA A 91 -65.17 8.62 34.72
N LEU A 92 -66.13 8.90 33.83
CA LEU A 92 -67.55 9.01 34.19
C LEU A 92 -68.10 7.69 34.74
N ARG A 93 -67.82 6.59 34.04
CA ARG A 93 -68.27 5.25 34.45
C ARG A 93 -67.71 4.88 35.83
N ASP A 94 -66.46 5.23 36.12
CA ASP A 94 -65.84 4.97 37.42
C ASP A 94 -66.52 5.77 38.56
N LYS A 95 -67.01 6.98 38.28
CA LYS A 95 -67.71 7.83 39.27
C LYS A 95 -69.22 7.52 39.39
N ALA A 96 -69.84 7.08 38.32
CA ALA A 96 -71.27 6.78 38.22
C ALA A 96 -71.49 5.41 37.55
N PRO A 97 -71.18 4.30 38.24
CA PRO A 97 -71.39 2.97 37.69
C PRO A 97 -72.88 2.73 37.43
N GLY A 98 -73.23 2.28 36.22
CA GLY A 98 -74.61 1.96 35.83
C GLY A 98 -75.32 2.99 34.94
N ASP A 99 -74.64 4.09 34.55
CA ASP A 99 -75.17 5.00 33.53
C ASP A 99 -75.19 4.32 32.15
N ALA A 100 -76.39 4.08 31.62
CA ALA A 100 -76.61 3.40 30.36
C ALA A 100 -76.08 4.22 29.16
N ALA A 101 -76.12 5.55 29.23
CA ALA A 101 -75.61 6.41 28.16
C ALA A 101 -74.08 6.34 28.07
N VAL A 102 -73.39 6.31 29.21
CA VAL A 102 -71.94 6.15 29.27
C VAL A 102 -71.51 4.77 28.76
N SER A 103 -72.23 3.72 29.16
CA SER A 103 -71.98 2.36 28.67
C SER A 103 -72.14 2.25 27.16
N GLY A 104 -73.22 2.82 26.59
CA GLY A 104 -73.45 2.84 25.15
C GLY A 104 -72.36 3.60 24.39
N ALA A 105 -71.96 4.78 24.86
CA ALA A 105 -70.88 5.55 24.23
C ALA A 105 -69.54 4.79 24.23
N LEU A 106 -69.21 4.08 25.31
CA LEU A 106 -68.00 3.26 25.36
C LEU A 106 -68.05 2.08 24.38
N THR A 107 -69.22 1.44 24.20
CA THR A 107 -69.43 0.40 23.18
C THR A 107 -69.24 0.94 21.77
N ASP A 108 -69.71 2.15 21.47
CA ASP A 108 -69.55 2.78 20.15
C ASP A 108 -68.09 3.16 19.85
N LEU A 109 -67.32 3.52 20.87
CA LEU A 109 -65.90 3.89 20.73
C LEU A 109 -64.95 2.69 20.62
N GLN A 110 -65.35 1.52 21.14
CA GLN A 110 -64.50 0.33 21.21
C GLN A 110 -63.93 -0.14 19.86
N PRO A 111 -64.70 -0.20 18.74
CA PRO A 111 -64.15 -0.58 17.44
C PRO A 111 -63.06 0.36 16.94
N TYR A 112 -63.22 1.67 17.18
CA TYR A 112 -62.24 2.68 16.76
C TYR A 112 -60.94 2.56 17.54
N THR A 113 -61.02 2.36 18.86
CA THR A 113 -59.85 2.16 19.73
C THR A 113 -59.13 0.85 19.42
N LEU A 114 -59.88 -0.21 19.06
CA LEU A 114 -59.30 -1.47 18.58
C LEU A 114 -58.46 -1.26 17.32
N ILE A 115 -59.04 -0.63 16.29
CA ILE A 115 -58.33 -0.34 15.02
C ILE A 115 -57.10 0.53 15.29
N ALA A 116 -57.23 1.55 16.13
CA ALA A 116 -56.13 2.43 16.50
C ALA A 116 -55.00 1.67 17.20
N THR A 117 -55.32 0.70 18.06
CA THR A 117 -54.32 -0.16 18.72
C THR A 117 -53.56 -0.99 17.69
N GLU A 118 -54.25 -1.62 16.75
CA GLU A 118 -53.63 -2.42 15.68
C GLU A 118 -52.73 -1.55 14.77
N GLN A 119 -53.17 -0.33 14.46
CA GLN A 119 -52.36 0.63 13.72
C GLN A 119 -51.12 1.07 14.50
N ALA A 120 -51.23 1.31 15.81
CA ALA A 120 -50.09 1.68 16.65
C ALA A 120 -49.04 0.56 16.70
N ILE A 121 -49.47 -0.71 16.80
CA ILE A 121 -48.60 -1.88 16.70
C ILE A 121 -47.89 -1.92 15.34
N THR A 122 -48.63 -1.69 14.26
CA THR A 122 -48.07 -1.70 12.90
C THR A 122 -47.06 -0.57 12.66
N ARG A 123 -47.23 0.57 13.36
CA ARG A 123 -46.31 1.72 13.32
C ARG A 123 -45.12 1.58 14.28
N ASP A 124 -44.97 0.43 14.97
CA ASP A 124 -44.00 0.22 16.04
C ASP A 124 -44.12 1.26 17.20
N ASP A 125 -45.27 1.93 17.33
CA ASP A 125 -45.58 2.86 18.43
C ASP A 125 -46.16 2.09 19.62
N PHE A 126 -45.28 1.36 20.31
CA PHE A 126 -45.70 0.45 21.36
C PHE A 126 -46.18 1.17 22.63
N ALA A 127 -45.74 2.40 22.86
CA ALA A 127 -46.23 3.20 23.98
C ALA A 127 -47.72 3.53 23.79
N GLU A 128 -48.09 3.99 22.60
CA GLU A 128 -49.48 4.27 22.25
C GLU A 128 -50.32 2.98 22.17
N ALA A 129 -49.77 1.90 21.60
CA ALA A 129 -50.46 0.60 21.55
C ALA A 129 -50.79 0.07 22.95
N GLN A 130 -49.87 0.18 23.91
CA GLN A 130 -50.10 -0.24 25.31
C GLN A 130 -51.14 0.66 26.00
N ARG A 131 -51.12 1.97 25.74
CA ARG A 131 -52.12 2.91 26.28
C ARG A 131 -53.53 2.58 25.76
N LEU A 132 -53.68 2.40 24.44
CA LEU A 132 -54.96 2.07 23.81
C LEU A 132 -55.45 0.67 24.23
N TYR A 133 -54.54 -0.30 24.40
CA TYR A 133 -54.84 -1.61 25.00
C TYR A 133 -55.43 -1.46 26.40
N ALA A 134 -54.82 -0.65 27.26
CA ALA A 134 -55.30 -0.41 28.63
C ALA A 134 -56.68 0.27 28.64
N LEU A 135 -56.96 1.15 27.66
CA LEU A 135 -58.30 1.73 27.47
C LEU A 135 -59.34 0.67 27.09
N LEU A 136 -58.99 -0.25 26.18
CA LEU A 136 -59.87 -1.36 25.78
C LEU A 136 -60.13 -2.32 26.95
N GLU A 137 -59.08 -2.70 27.68
CA GLU A 137 -59.19 -3.57 28.87
C GLU A 137 -60.06 -2.93 29.96
N LYS A 138 -59.89 -1.62 30.19
CA LYS A 138 -60.73 -0.89 31.12
C LYS A 138 -62.18 -0.80 30.63
N THR A 139 -62.40 -0.70 29.32
CA THR A 139 -63.76 -0.66 28.73
C THR A 139 -64.49 -1.99 28.92
N ASP A 140 -63.87 -3.08 28.49
CA ASP A 140 -64.37 -4.44 28.65
C ASP A 140 -63.20 -5.42 28.79
N ALA A 141 -62.97 -5.89 30.03
CA ALA A 141 -61.89 -6.82 30.34
C ALA A 141 -62.07 -8.21 29.70
N ASN A 142 -63.29 -8.55 29.25
CA ASN A 142 -63.59 -9.83 28.60
C ASN A 142 -63.63 -9.72 27.06
N ALA A 143 -63.23 -8.57 26.49
CA ALA A 143 -63.25 -8.37 25.06
C ALA A 143 -62.37 -9.42 24.35
N PRO A 144 -62.88 -10.14 23.33
CA PRO A 144 -62.19 -11.26 22.69
C PRO A 144 -60.90 -10.84 21.96
N ALA A 145 -60.74 -9.56 21.66
CA ALA A 145 -59.54 -9.04 21.01
C ALA A 145 -58.33 -8.89 21.96
N LEU A 146 -58.53 -8.78 23.28
CA LEU A 146 -57.45 -8.46 24.23
C LEU A 146 -56.31 -9.50 24.24
N PRO A 147 -56.57 -10.83 24.28
CA PRO A 147 -55.48 -11.80 24.26
C PRO A 147 -54.64 -11.71 22.98
N ARG A 148 -55.31 -11.53 21.82
CA ARG A 148 -54.66 -11.36 20.52
C ARG A 148 -53.82 -10.09 20.48
N LEU A 149 -54.37 -8.96 20.93
CA LEU A 149 -53.66 -7.68 20.96
C LEU A 149 -52.43 -7.74 21.86
N LYS A 150 -52.57 -8.30 23.08
CA LYS A 150 -51.46 -8.46 24.02
C LYS A 150 -50.32 -9.27 23.41
N GLN A 151 -50.64 -10.39 22.76
CA GLN A 151 -49.65 -11.20 22.06
C GLN A 151 -49.00 -10.43 20.91
N SER A 152 -49.79 -9.73 20.08
CA SER A 152 -49.24 -8.96 18.96
C SER A 152 -48.32 -7.81 19.39
N ILE A 153 -48.62 -7.14 20.52
CA ILE A 153 -47.72 -6.12 21.11
C ILE A 153 -46.41 -6.79 21.54
N ALA A 154 -46.47 -7.91 22.25
CA ALA A 154 -45.29 -8.62 22.72
C ALA A 154 -44.42 -9.13 21.57
N ASP A 155 -45.02 -9.77 20.57
CA ASP A 155 -44.33 -10.29 19.39
C ASP A 155 -43.67 -9.17 18.57
N ALA A 156 -44.38 -8.06 18.36
CA ALA A 156 -43.85 -6.90 17.65
C ALA A 156 -42.69 -6.23 18.43
N GLN A 157 -42.82 -6.09 19.75
CA GLN A 157 -41.74 -5.60 20.60
C GLN A 157 -40.50 -6.51 20.54
N GLN A 158 -40.70 -7.83 20.63
CA GLN A 158 -39.61 -8.79 20.51
C GLN A 158 -38.96 -8.72 19.13
N THR A 159 -39.76 -8.62 18.06
CA THR A 159 -39.26 -8.49 16.69
C THR A 159 -38.45 -7.20 16.50
N LEU A 160 -38.91 -6.06 17.04
CA LEU A 160 -38.15 -4.82 16.99
C LEU A 160 -36.84 -4.94 17.78
N ALA A 161 -36.88 -5.52 18.98
CA ALA A 161 -35.68 -5.73 19.80
C ALA A 161 -34.65 -6.64 19.11
N GLN A 162 -35.09 -7.72 18.45
CA GLN A 162 -34.24 -8.59 17.65
C GLN A 162 -33.60 -7.83 16.48
N ARG A 163 -34.39 -7.08 15.70
CA ARG A 163 -33.86 -6.25 14.60
C ARG A 163 -32.85 -5.22 15.07
N GLN A 164 -33.08 -4.60 16.24
CA GLN A 164 -32.14 -3.64 16.83
C GLN A 164 -30.84 -4.33 17.27
N GLN A 165 -30.91 -5.51 17.90
CA GLN A 165 -29.73 -6.27 18.28
C GLN A 165 -28.92 -6.71 17.05
N GLU A 166 -29.59 -7.22 16.01
CA GLU A 166 -28.95 -7.59 14.75
C GLU A 166 -28.28 -6.38 14.06
N ALA A 167 -28.92 -5.21 14.08
CA ALA A 167 -28.33 -3.99 13.54
C ALA A 167 -27.05 -3.60 14.28
N VAL A 168 -27.05 -3.64 15.62
CA VAL A 168 -25.87 -3.35 16.44
C VAL A 168 -24.75 -4.36 16.19
N THR A 169 -25.07 -5.66 16.07
CA THR A 169 -24.05 -6.67 15.76
C THR A 169 -23.48 -6.48 14.35
N ASN A 170 -24.31 -6.19 13.37
CA ASN A 170 -23.88 -5.96 11.99
C ASN A 170 -22.99 -4.71 11.89
N GLU A 171 -23.34 -3.63 12.61
CA GLU A 171 -22.51 -2.42 12.70
C GLU A 171 -21.16 -2.69 13.35
N ALA A 172 -21.15 -3.45 14.46
CA ALA A 172 -19.90 -3.86 15.11
C ALA A 172 -19.03 -4.72 14.19
N ASP A 173 -19.63 -5.63 13.42
CA ASP A 173 -18.93 -6.48 12.46
C ASP A 173 -18.34 -5.68 11.30
N ALA A 174 -19.13 -4.76 10.74
CA ALA A 174 -18.67 -3.83 9.70
C ALA A 174 -17.51 -2.96 10.21
N ALA A 175 -17.58 -2.44 11.44
CA ALA A 175 -16.51 -1.67 12.06
C ALA A 175 -15.22 -2.50 12.23
N ARG A 176 -15.35 -3.76 12.69
CA ARG A 176 -14.21 -4.69 12.80
C ARG A 176 -13.57 -4.97 11.44
N GLN A 177 -14.38 -5.22 10.41
CA GLN A 177 -13.88 -5.45 9.05
C GLN A 177 -13.16 -4.23 8.48
N ALA A 178 -13.73 -3.03 8.66
CA ALA A 178 -13.11 -1.78 8.24
C ALA A 178 -11.78 -1.52 8.97
N GLN A 179 -11.68 -1.87 10.26
CA GLN A 179 -10.43 -1.78 10.99
C GLN A 179 -9.37 -2.73 10.42
N VAL A 180 -9.72 -3.99 10.16
CA VAL A 180 -8.79 -4.98 9.57
C VAL A 180 -8.32 -4.54 8.18
N GLU A 181 -9.19 -3.96 7.36
CA GLU A 181 -8.79 -3.43 6.05
C GLU A 181 -7.84 -2.24 6.17
N ARG A 182 -8.13 -1.30 7.09
CA ARG A 182 -7.22 -0.18 7.38
C ARG A 182 -5.86 -0.64 7.85
N GLU A 183 -5.80 -1.65 8.72
CA GLU A 183 -4.56 -2.25 9.20
C GLU A 183 -3.78 -2.91 8.05
N ARG A 184 -4.46 -3.67 7.17
CA ARG A 184 -3.83 -4.26 5.98
C ARG A 184 -3.27 -3.21 5.02
N LEU A 185 -4.00 -2.13 4.77
CA LEU A 185 -3.55 -1.03 3.92
C LEU A 185 -2.35 -0.31 4.55
N ALA A 186 -2.38 -0.05 5.86
CA ALA A 186 -1.27 0.55 6.58
C ALA A 186 -0.02 -0.34 6.56
N GLU A 187 -0.18 -1.66 6.72
CA GLU A 187 0.91 -2.62 6.61
C GLU A 187 1.47 -2.69 5.19
N GLN A 188 0.61 -2.71 4.17
CA GLN A 188 1.03 -2.67 2.77
C GLN A 188 1.82 -1.40 2.46
N GLN A 189 1.34 -0.23 2.91
CA GLN A 189 2.05 1.04 2.77
C GLN A 189 3.40 1.02 3.48
N LYS A 190 3.45 0.48 4.71
CA LYS A 190 4.70 0.34 5.45
C LYS A 190 5.69 -0.57 4.73
N MET A 191 5.25 -1.69 4.17
CA MET A 191 6.08 -2.59 3.37
C MET A 191 6.60 -1.92 2.10
N GLN A 192 5.76 -1.16 1.40
CA GLN A 192 6.18 -0.38 0.23
C GLN A 192 7.22 0.70 0.60
N GLN A 193 7.01 1.42 1.71
CA GLN A 193 7.96 2.41 2.20
C GLN A 193 9.29 1.76 2.58
N GLN A 194 9.27 0.62 3.27
CA GLN A 194 10.49 -0.12 3.61
C GLN A 194 11.24 -0.61 2.36
N ALA A 195 10.53 -1.16 1.37
CA ALA A 195 11.14 -1.58 0.11
C ALA A 195 11.76 -0.40 -0.65
N ALA A 196 11.07 0.74 -0.72
CA ALA A 196 11.58 1.96 -1.34
C ALA A 196 12.82 2.50 -0.60
N GLN A 197 12.81 2.51 0.73
CA GLN A 197 13.96 2.91 1.54
C GLN A 197 15.16 1.98 1.33
N GLN A 198 14.94 0.66 1.27
CA GLN A 198 16.01 -0.30 0.99
C GLN A 198 16.59 -0.12 -0.41
N LEU A 199 15.75 0.13 -1.42
CA LEU A 199 16.23 0.40 -2.77
C LEU A 199 17.04 1.70 -2.82
N ALA A 200 16.54 2.77 -2.19
CA ALA A 200 17.26 4.04 -2.10
C ALA A 200 18.60 3.90 -1.36
N ALA A 201 18.65 3.11 -0.28
CA ALA A 201 19.87 2.81 0.45
C ALA A 201 20.88 2.04 -0.42
N ARG A 202 20.44 1.04 -1.18
CA ARG A 202 21.30 0.30 -2.13
C ARG A 202 21.85 1.21 -3.22
N GLN A 203 21.00 2.06 -3.81
CA GLN A 203 21.43 3.03 -4.82
C GLN A 203 22.44 4.04 -4.26
N ALA A 204 22.24 4.50 -3.03
CA ALA A 204 23.18 5.40 -2.36
C ALA A 204 24.53 4.71 -2.10
N GLU A 205 24.52 3.44 -1.68
CA GLU A 205 25.73 2.62 -1.50
C GLU A 205 26.46 2.39 -2.83
N GLU A 206 25.74 1.99 -3.88
CA GLU A 206 26.30 1.81 -5.23
C GLU A 206 26.91 3.09 -5.78
N LYS A 207 26.22 4.23 -5.61
CA LYS A 207 26.74 5.55 -5.98
C LYS A 207 28.00 5.89 -5.19
N ARG A 208 28.01 5.66 -3.88
CA ARG A 208 29.19 5.89 -3.03
C ARG A 208 30.38 5.04 -3.49
N ILE A 209 30.15 3.77 -3.83
CA ILE A 209 31.20 2.90 -4.37
C ILE A 209 31.67 3.41 -5.74
N ALA A 210 30.77 3.85 -6.62
CA ALA A 210 31.13 4.42 -7.92
C ALA A 210 31.96 5.70 -7.78
N ASP A 211 31.58 6.59 -6.86
CA ASP A 211 32.31 7.83 -6.56
C ASP A 211 33.71 7.52 -6.00
N LEU A 212 33.85 6.53 -5.12
CA LEU A 212 35.15 6.08 -4.63
C LEU A 212 36.04 5.53 -5.75
N ARG A 213 35.49 4.69 -6.64
CA ARG A 213 36.24 4.18 -7.81
C ARG A 213 36.63 5.29 -8.78
N ALA A 214 35.74 6.27 -9.00
CA ALA A 214 36.03 7.43 -9.85
C ALA A 214 37.16 8.28 -9.25
N ALA A 215 37.13 8.53 -7.95
CA ALA A 215 38.18 9.24 -7.23
C ALA A 215 39.53 8.50 -7.28
N GLU A 216 39.53 7.17 -7.12
CA GLU A 216 40.74 6.36 -7.24
C GLU A 216 41.30 6.41 -8.68
N THR A 217 40.44 6.27 -9.68
CA THR A 217 40.83 6.37 -11.10
C THR A 217 41.42 7.76 -11.41
N ALA A 218 40.82 8.83 -10.90
CA ALA A 218 41.34 10.19 -11.05
C ALA A 218 42.73 10.36 -10.41
N ARG A 219 42.95 9.80 -9.22
CA ARG A 219 44.26 9.80 -8.54
C ARG A 219 45.32 9.03 -9.34
N GLN A 220 44.97 7.85 -9.87
CA GLN A 220 45.88 7.06 -10.71
C GLN A 220 46.26 7.82 -11.97
N GLN A 221 45.29 8.45 -12.66
CA GLN A 221 45.55 9.26 -13.85
C GLN A 221 46.48 10.46 -13.53
N GLN A 222 46.25 11.15 -12.42
CA GLN A 222 47.13 12.24 -11.98
C GLN A 222 48.56 11.74 -11.71
N ALA A 223 48.71 10.58 -11.06
CA ALA A 223 50.03 9.98 -10.81
C ALA A 223 50.73 9.59 -12.12
N THR A 224 50.03 8.98 -13.09
CA THR A 224 50.59 8.65 -14.40
C THR A 224 50.99 9.91 -15.19
N GLN A 225 50.18 10.97 -15.14
CA GLN A 225 50.53 12.25 -15.77
C GLN A 225 51.76 12.89 -15.13
N ALA A 226 51.87 12.87 -13.81
CA ALA A 226 53.05 13.38 -13.09
C ALA A 226 54.33 12.59 -13.45
N GLN A 227 54.25 11.25 -13.51
CA GLN A 227 55.36 10.40 -13.96
C GLN A 227 55.76 10.71 -15.40
N ALA A 228 54.79 10.91 -16.30
CA ALA A 228 55.06 11.26 -17.69
C ALA A 228 55.72 12.65 -17.82
N GLN A 229 55.32 13.63 -17.01
CA GLN A 229 55.96 14.95 -16.96
C GLN A 229 57.41 14.84 -16.47
N GLN A 230 57.66 14.12 -15.38
CA GLN A 230 59.01 13.88 -14.88
C GLN A 230 59.90 13.15 -15.89
N ALA A 231 59.35 12.17 -16.63
CA ALA A 231 60.07 11.48 -17.69
C ALA A 231 60.47 12.43 -18.84
N ARG A 232 59.56 13.32 -19.26
CA ARG A 232 59.84 14.36 -20.26
C ARG A 232 60.93 15.32 -19.79
N GLU A 233 60.82 15.82 -18.55
CA GLU A 233 61.85 16.69 -17.97
C GLU A 233 63.22 15.99 -17.87
N ALA A 234 63.25 14.70 -17.53
CA ALA A 234 64.49 13.92 -17.48
C ALA A 234 65.08 13.66 -18.87
N GLU A 235 64.26 13.47 -19.90
CA GLU A 235 64.70 13.40 -21.29
C GLU A 235 65.25 14.75 -21.77
N GLU A 236 64.57 15.86 -21.47
CA GLU A 236 65.04 17.20 -21.79
C GLU A 236 66.38 17.51 -21.12
N ARG A 237 66.54 17.18 -19.83
CA ARG A 237 67.83 17.29 -19.12
C ARG A 237 68.92 16.46 -19.79
N ARG A 238 68.63 15.19 -20.14
CA ARG A 238 69.57 14.32 -20.85
C ARG A 238 69.96 14.89 -22.22
N GLN A 239 69.01 15.45 -22.97
CA GLN A 239 69.30 16.11 -24.25
C GLN A 239 70.14 17.38 -24.06
N ALA A 240 69.87 18.18 -23.04
CA ALA A 240 70.66 19.37 -22.72
C ALA A 240 72.11 19.00 -22.35
N GLU A 241 72.30 17.97 -21.52
CA GLU A 241 73.63 17.42 -21.19
C GLU A 241 74.35 16.89 -22.43
N GLN A 242 73.67 16.15 -23.32
CA GLN A 242 74.24 15.69 -24.58
C GLN A 242 74.63 16.86 -25.51
N ARG A 243 73.79 17.89 -25.62
CA ARG A 243 74.11 19.11 -26.39
C ARG A 243 75.33 19.84 -25.80
N ALA A 244 75.42 19.93 -24.47
CA ALA A 244 76.57 20.53 -23.80
C ALA A 244 77.86 19.70 -23.98
N ALA A 245 77.76 18.37 -23.98
CA ALA A 245 78.89 17.48 -24.27
C ALA A 245 79.36 17.59 -25.73
N ALA A 246 78.43 17.72 -26.69
CA ALA A 246 78.74 17.92 -28.11
C ALA A 246 79.37 19.29 -28.42
N GLN A 247 79.15 20.29 -27.55
CA GLN A 247 79.71 21.64 -27.69
C GLN A 247 81.05 21.82 -26.95
N ARG A 248 81.58 20.79 -26.26
CA ARG A 248 82.96 20.84 -25.75
C ARG A 248 83.93 20.79 -26.94
N PRO A 249 84.92 21.70 -27.02
CA PRO A 249 85.90 21.67 -28.11
C PRO A 249 86.84 20.49 -27.93
N THR A 250 86.76 19.51 -28.83
CA THR A 250 87.70 18.39 -28.93
C THR A 250 88.81 18.77 -29.90
N ALA A 251 90.04 18.88 -29.39
CA ALA A 251 91.24 18.82 -30.21
C ALA A 251 91.48 17.37 -30.66
N ALA A 252 91.73 17.22 -31.97
CA ALA A 252 92.38 16.10 -32.66
C ALA A 252 91.78 14.68 -32.53
N ALA A 253 91.48 14.10 -33.70
CA ALA A 253 91.09 12.72 -33.96
C ALA A 253 92.17 11.69 -33.53
N PRO A 254 91.82 10.38 -33.44
CA PRO A 254 91.72 9.58 -34.65
C PRO A 254 90.46 8.70 -34.71
N ALA A 255 90.05 8.39 -35.94
CA ALA A 255 89.07 7.37 -36.24
C ALA A 255 89.52 5.98 -35.73
N PRO A 256 88.59 5.20 -35.16
CA PRO A 256 88.61 3.75 -35.25
C PRO A 256 87.47 3.25 -36.13
N ALA A 257 87.83 2.23 -36.89
CA ALA A 257 87.00 1.46 -37.77
C ALA A 257 85.98 0.58 -37.04
N ALA A 258 84.95 0.18 -37.80
CA ALA A 258 84.26 -1.10 -37.74
C ALA A 258 83.33 -1.41 -36.54
N ALA A 259 82.03 -1.21 -36.77
CA ALA A 259 81.02 -2.27 -36.59
C ALA A 259 79.72 -1.85 -37.29
N ALA A 260 79.59 -2.25 -38.56
CA ALA A 260 78.36 -2.14 -39.32
C ALA A 260 77.22 -2.92 -38.62
N PRO A 261 76.00 -2.36 -38.47
CA PRO A 261 74.83 -3.18 -38.29
C PRO A 261 74.64 -3.97 -39.57
N ALA A 262 74.61 -5.30 -39.45
CA ALA A 262 74.41 -6.23 -40.55
C ALA A 262 73.32 -5.75 -41.53
N PRO A 263 73.55 -5.80 -42.85
CA PRO A 263 72.49 -5.59 -43.80
C PRO A 263 71.45 -6.67 -43.57
N ARG A 264 70.25 -6.30 -43.12
CA ARG A 264 69.08 -7.15 -43.34
C ARG A 264 68.85 -7.13 -44.84
N ALA A 265 69.50 -8.05 -45.55
CA ALA A 265 69.17 -8.38 -46.91
C ALA A 265 67.74 -8.94 -46.91
N ASN A 266 66.75 -8.05 -46.99
CA ASN A 266 65.47 -8.38 -47.59
C ASN A 266 65.77 -8.62 -49.06
N THR A 267 66.26 -9.82 -49.38
CA THR A 267 66.28 -10.28 -50.77
C THR A 267 64.82 -10.39 -51.17
N GLU A 268 64.39 -9.45 -52.00
CA GLU A 268 63.03 -9.35 -52.51
C GLU A 268 62.74 -10.60 -53.35
N LEU A 269 62.16 -11.62 -52.72
CA LEU A 269 61.72 -12.84 -53.38
C LEU A 269 60.51 -12.49 -54.25
N VAL A 270 60.65 -12.62 -55.58
CA VAL A 270 59.54 -12.42 -56.52
C VAL A 270 58.57 -13.59 -56.38
N ALA A 271 57.36 -13.29 -55.89
CA ALA A 271 56.29 -14.27 -55.69
C ALA A 271 55.61 -14.62 -57.03
N ILE A 272 55.63 -15.90 -57.41
CA ILE A 272 54.94 -16.39 -58.62
C ILE A 272 53.50 -16.78 -58.27
N SER A 273 53.29 -17.42 -57.11
CA SER A 273 51.97 -17.78 -56.64
C SER A 273 51.93 -17.81 -55.11
N THR A 274 51.14 -16.92 -54.52
CA THR A 274 50.89 -16.87 -53.07
C THR A 274 49.39 -16.95 -52.81
N PRO A 275 48.77 -18.14 -52.86
CA PRO A 275 47.38 -18.31 -52.45
C PRO A 275 47.21 -17.85 -51.00
N GLN A 276 46.14 -17.08 -50.76
CA GLN A 276 45.78 -16.65 -49.40
C GLN A 276 45.34 -17.85 -48.57
N PRO A 277 45.68 -17.91 -47.26
CA PRO A 277 45.17 -18.94 -46.37
C PRO A 277 43.65 -18.87 -46.26
N LYS A 278 43.03 -20.04 -46.14
CA LYS A 278 41.59 -20.13 -45.87
C LYS A 278 41.32 -19.62 -44.45
N TYR A 279 40.19 -18.96 -44.29
CA TYR A 279 39.76 -18.46 -42.99
C TYR A 279 39.21 -19.62 -42.15
N PRO A 280 39.68 -19.85 -40.90
CA PRO A 280 39.13 -20.89 -40.04
C PRO A 280 37.65 -20.65 -39.72
N VAL A 281 36.81 -21.67 -39.84
CA VAL A 281 35.35 -21.57 -39.58
C VAL A 281 35.06 -21.13 -38.14
N GLU A 282 35.88 -21.56 -37.18
CA GLU A 282 35.78 -21.16 -35.78
C GLU A 282 36.04 -19.66 -35.57
N ALA A 283 37.05 -19.11 -36.25
CA ALA A 283 37.33 -17.67 -36.21
C ALA A 283 36.22 -16.86 -36.90
N LEU A 284 35.59 -17.42 -37.93
CA LEU A 284 34.52 -16.74 -38.68
C LEU A 284 33.25 -16.64 -37.83
N ARG A 285 32.88 -17.74 -37.14
CA ARG A 285 31.74 -17.76 -36.20
C ARG A 285 31.89 -16.75 -35.07
N ASN A 286 33.13 -16.47 -34.66
CA ASN A 286 33.45 -15.59 -33.55
C ASN A 286 33.85 -14.16 -33.98
N GLY A 287 33.86 -13.86 -35.29
CA GLY A 287 34.26 -12.54 -35.83
C GLY A 287 35.69 -12.12 -35.47
N GLN A 288 36.58 -13.07 -35.17
CA GLN A 288 37.91 -12.77 -34.63
C GLN A 288 38.91 -12.46 -35.75
N SER A 289 39.56 -11.30 -35.72
CA SER A 289 40.69 -10.96 -36.59
C SER A 289 42.04 -11.30 -35.92
N GLY A 290 43.10 -11.41 -36.72
CA GLY A 290 44.42 -11.73 -36.18
C GLY A 290 45.56 -11.59 -37.18
N THR A 291 46.79 -11.59 -36.67
CA THR A 291 48.01 -11.53 -37.47
C THR A 291 48.95 -12.69 -37.13
N VAL A 292 49.49 -13.35 -38.15
CA VAL A 292 50.46 -14.43 -38.01
C VAL A 292 51.73 -14.07 -38.76
N GLN A 293 52.87 -14.07 -38.07
CA GLN A 293 54.18 -13.89 -38.66
C GLN A 293 54.84 -15.25 -38.87
N VAL A 294 55.14 -15.59 -40.12
CA VAL A 294 55.79 -16.82 -40.53
C VAL A 294 57.19 -16.58 -41.05
N GLU A 295 58.08 -17.52 -40.77
CA GLU A 295 59.41 -17.59 -41.34
C GLU A 295 59.52 -18.86 -42.16
N PHE A 296 60.03 -18.74 -43.38
CA PHE A 296 60.13 -19.84 -44.32
C PHE A 296 61.38 -19.68 -45.19
N THR A 297 61.89 -20.79 -45.69
CA THR A 297 63.08 -20.80 -46.56
C THR A 297 62.65 -21.15 -47.98
N VAL A 298 63.04 -20.39 -48.98
CA VAL A 298 62.81 -20.72 -50.40
C VAL A 298 64.02 -21.48 -50.91
N GLY A 299 63.81 -22.68 -51.44
CA GLY A 299 64.86 -23.51 -52.05
C GLY A 299 65.21 -23.07 -53.47
N THR A 300 66.26 -23.67 -54.04
CA THR A 300 66.76 -23.34 -55.39
C THR A 300 65.78 -23.64 -56.52
N ASN A 301 64.77 -24.48 -56.27
CA ASN A 301 63.68 -24.81 -57.19
C ASN A 301 62.45 -23.89 -57.04
N GLY A 302 62.51 -22.85 -56.21
CA GLY A 302 61.39 -21.93 -55.97
C GLY A 302 60.30 -22.48 -55.03
N ALA A 303 60.48 -23.67 -54.47
CA ALA A 303 59.58 -24.25 -53.48
C ALA A 303 59.93 -23.77 -52.06
N VAL A 304 58.92 -23.59 -51.22
CA VAL A 304 59.10 -23.25 -49.81
C VAL A 304 59.41 -24.49 -48.98
N THR A 305 60.53 -24.47 -48.28
CA THR A 305 60.98 -25.47 -47.31
C THR A 305 61.10 -24.84 -45.91
N ALA A 306 61.02 -25.65 -44.85
CA ALA A 306 61.19 -25.22 -43.45
C ALA A 306 60.28 -24.05 -42.97
N ALA A 307 58.99 -24.07 -43.31
CA ALA A 307 58.03 -23.06 -42.83
C ALA A 307 57.68 -23.24 -41.34
N ARG A 308 57.82 -22.18 -40.54
CA ARG A 308 57.47 -22.13 -39.11
C ARG A 308 56.80 -20.81 -38.72
N VAL A 309 55.96 -20.84 -37.69
CA VAL A 309 55.33 -19.64 -37.11
C VAL A 309 56.28 -19.03 -36.07
N VAL A 310 56.58 -17.75 -36.20
CA VAL A 310 57.44 -16.99 -35.26
C VAL A 310 56.60 -16.31 -34.19
N SER A 311 55.46 -15.73 -34.58
CA SER A 311 54.52 -15.10 -33.66
C SER A 311 53.10 -15.15 -34.22
N SER A 312 52.10 -15.32 -33.36
CA SER A 312 50.70 -15.19 -33.74
C SER A 312 49.87 -14.52 -32.64
N SER A 313 48.92 -13.67 -33.06
CA SER A 313 47.95 -13.03 -32.19
C SER A 313 46.59 -13.07 -32.89
N PRO A 314 45.56 -13.75 -32.35
CA PRO A 314 45.53 -14.61 -31.15
C PRO A 314 46.36 -15.91 -31.30
N PRO A 315 46.86 -16.50 -30.19
CA PRO A 315 47.67 -17.70 -30.26
C PRO A 315 46.85 -18.92 -30.72
N ARG A 316 47.45 -19.78 -31.56
CA ARG A 316 46.94 -21.07 -32.05
C ARG A 316 45.71 -21.06 -32.96
N VAL A 317 44.95 -19.97 -33.07
CA VAL A 317 43.72 -19.92 -33.90
C VAL A 317 44.01 -19.97 -35.40
N PHE A 318 45.03 -19.24 -35.87
CA PHE A 318 45.33 -19.07 -37.30
C PHE A 318 46.55 -19.85 -37.79
N ASN A 319 47.22 -20.60 -36.90
CA ASN A 319 48.53 -21.19 -37.18
C ASN A 319 48.46 -22.31 -38.25
N SER A 320 47.45 -23.19 -38.17
CA SER A 320 47.30 -24.35 -39.07
C SER A 320 47.05 -23.94 -40.52
N GLU A 321 46.07 -23.06 -40.74
CA GLU A 321 45.70 -22.56 -42.06
C GLU A 321 46.82 -21.72 -42.69
N THR A 322 47.51 -20.93 -41.86
CA THR A 322 48.70 -20.18 -42.29
C THR A 322 49.79 -21.11 -42.82
N LEU A 323 50.16 -22.16 -42.07
CA LEU A 323 51.18 -23.12 -42.51
C LEU A 323 50.75 -23.91 -43.75
N ALA A 324 49.47 -24.26 -43.86
CA ALA A 324 48.92 -24.96 -45.03
C ALA A 324 48.96 -24.11 -46.30
N ALA A 325 48.83 -22.79 -46.19
CA ALA A 325 48.93 -21.86 -47.32
C ALA A 325 50.38 -21.62 -47.73
N VAL A 326 51.27 -21.39 -46.76
CA VAL A 326 52.70 -21.12 -47.01
C VAL A 326 53.38 -22.29 -47.72
N LYS A 327 53.01 -23.54 -47.42
CA LYS A 327 53.48 -24.74 -48.14
C LYS A 327 53.15 -24.73 -49.65
N ARG A 328 52.06 -24.04 -50.03
CA ARG A 328 51.61 -23.94 -51.42
C ARG A 328 52.22 -22.74 -52.15
N TRP A 329 52.99 -21.89 -51.46
CA TRP A 329 53.64 -20.76 -52.10
C TRP A 329 54.72 -21.21 -53.07
N ARG A 330 54.84 -20.46 -54.17
CA ARG A 330 55.85 -20.65 -55.20
C ARG A 330 56.53 -19.31 -55.47
N PHE A 331 57.85 -19.32 -55.41
CA PHE A 331 58.70 -18.18 -55.66
C PHE A 331 59.60 -18.48 -56.87
N GLN A 332 60.18 -17.44 -57.45
CA GLN A 332 61.14 -17.63 -58.53
C GLN A 332 62.36 -18.44 -58.01
N PRO A 333 62.89 -19.40 -58.78
CA PRO A 333 64.12 -20.12 -58.44
C PRO A 333 65.26 -19.15 -58.11
N VAL A 334 65.88 -19.33 -56.94
CA VAL A 334 67.00 -18.52 -56.45
C VAL A 334 68.29 -19.34 -56.43
N GLY A 335 69.45 -18.72 -56.66
CA GLY A 335 70.74 -19.42 -56.73
C GLY A 335 71.22 -20.02 -55.40
N SER A 336 70.60 -19.67 -54.27
CA SER A 336 70.88 -20.23 -52.95
C SER A 336 69.64 -20.14 -52.06
N PRO A 337 69.44 -21.05 -51.09
CA PRO A 337 68.27 -20.98 -50.21
C PRO A 337 68.19 -19.67 -49.43
N VAL A 338 67.06 -18.96 -49.52
CA VAL A 338 66.84 -17.67 -48.83
C VAL A 338 65.76 -17.84 -47.76
N THR A 339 66.09 -17.55 -46.50
CA THR A 339 65.11 -17.48 -45.40
C THR A 339 64.49 -16.09 -45.35
N SER A 340 63.17 -16.02 -45.43
CA SER A 340 62.41 -14.77 -45.37
C SER A 340 61.27 -14.87 -44.36
N ARG A 341 60.84 -13.72 -43.84
CA ARG A 341 59.76 -13.61 -42.87
C ARG A 341 58.63 -12.76 -43.43
N ARG A 342 57.40 -13.26 -43.35
CA ARG A 342 56.20 -12.56 -43.85
C ARG A 342 55.10 -12.55 -42.81
N THR A 343 54.43 -11.42 -42.68
CA THR A 343 53.24 -11.27 -41.84
C THR A 343 52.00 -11.44 -42.69
N ILE A 344 51.05 -12.25 -42.22
CA ILE A 344 49.75 -12.47 -42.84
C ILE A 344 48.67 -11.98 -41.86
N SER A 345 47.77 -11.13 -42.35
CA SER A 345 46.61 -10.65 -41.61
C SER A 345 45.36 -11.41 -42.01
N PHE A 346 44.58 -11.83 -41.02
CA PHE A 346 43.26 -12.41 -41.15
C PHE A 346 42.22 -11.40 -40.67
N SER A 347 41.30 -11.04 -41.54
CA SER A 347 40.14 -10.20 -41.27
C SER A 347 38.89 -10.90 -41.80
N PRO A 348 37.78 -10.93 -41.04
CA PRO A 348 36.53 -11.43 -41.58
C PRO A 348 36.13 -10.54 -42.76
N ALA A 349 35.87 -11.14 -43.92
CA ALA A 349 35.32 -10.41 -45.05
C ALA A 349 33.93 -9.91 -44.67
N ASN A 350 33.70 -8.61 -44.87
CA ASN A 350 32.41 -7.95 -44.65
C ASN A 350 31.41 -8.38 -45.73
#